data_AF-A0A3D2J653-F1
#
_entry.id   AF-A0A3D2J653-F1
#
_cell.length_a   1.000
_cell.length_b   1.000
_cell.length_c   1.000
_cell.angle_alpha   90.00
_cell.angle_beta   90.00
_cell.angle_gamma   90.00
#
_symmetry.space_group_name_H-M   'P 1'
#
loop_
_entity.id
_entity.type
_entity.pdbx_description
1 polymer ?
#
loop_
_entity_poly.entity_id
_entity_poly.type
_entity_poly.pdbx_seq_one_letter_code
_entity_poly.pdbx_strand_id
1 'polypeptide(L)' 'LPYIDTIATDHAPHTRAEKEQPYDKAPSGLPEVQVMLPMLLNAVNNKSLTLKDMVERCVINP' A
#
# COMPACT_ATOMS: atom_id res chain seq x y z
N LEU A 1 -4.13 8.43 13.54
CA LEU A 1 -4.53 8.89 12.18
C LEU A 1 -6.00 9.30 12.22
N PRO A 2 -6.33 10.52 12.68
CA PRO A 2 -7.71 10.90 12.99
C PRO A 2 -8.61 11.09 11.76
N TYR A 3 -8.04 11.18 10.55
CA TYR A 3 -8.77 11.39 9.29
C TYR A 3 -8.60 10.25 8.29
N ILE A 4 -8.00 9.13 8.69
CA ILE A 4 -7.81 7.96 7.82
C ILE A 4 -8.54 6.79 8.45
N ASP A 5 -9.64 6.40 7.82
CA ASP A 5 -10.52 5.33 8.27
C ASP A 5 -9.98 3.94 7.91
N THR A 6 -9.33 3.84 6.74
CA THR A 6 -8.94 2.58 6.10
C THR A 6 -7.60 2.72 5.38
N ILE A 7 -6.85 1.62 5.27
CA ILE A 7 -5.66 1.50 4.42
C ILE A 7 -5.88 0.32 3.45
N ALA A 8 -5.77 0.59 2.15
CA ALA A 8 -5.85 -0.40 1.08
C ALA A 8 -4.69 -0.20 0.10
N THR A 9 -4.41 -1.21 -0.73
CA THR A 9 -3.19 -1.27 -1.55
C THR A 9 -3.31 -0.63 -2.92
N ASP A 10 -4.53 -0.40 -3.40
CA ASP A 10 -4.79 -0.06 -4.81
C ASP A 10 -3.96 -0.93 -5.78
N HIS A 11 -3.87 -2.23 -5.48
CA HIS A 11 -3.04 -3.17 -6.25
C HIS A 11 -3.46 -3.17 -7.72
N ALA A 12 -2.63 -2.55 -8.56
CA ALA A 12 -2.88 -2.32 -9.97
C ALA A 12 -1.70 -2.83 -10.82
N PRO A 13 -1.60 -4.17 -11.00
CA PRO A 13 -0.48 -4.77 -11.72
C PRO A 13 -0.56 -4.50 -13.22
N HIS A 14 0.61 -4.31 -13.82
CA HIS A 14 0.83 -4.22 -15.26
C HIS A 14 1.98 -5.15 -15.65
N THR A 15 2.03 -5.55 -16.91
CA THR A 15 3.19 -6.27 -17.43
C THR A 15 4.42 -5.37 -17.45
N ARG A 16 5.59 -6.00 -17.43
CA ARG A 16 6.86 -5.27 -17.54
C ARG A 16 6.96 -4.47 -18.85
N ALA A 17 6.52 -5.06 -19.96
CA ALA A 17 6.55 -4.40 -21.28
C ALA A 17 5.68 -3.12 -21.32
N GLU A 18 4.53 -3.12 -20.64
CA GLU A 18 3.68 -1.93 -20.52
C GLU A 18 4.37 -0.83 -19.69
N LYS A 19 5.05 -1.20 -18.60
CA LYS A 19 5.75 -0.24 -17.71
C LYS A 19 7.07 0.29 -18.28
N GLU A 20 7.68 -0.39 -19.25
CA GLU A 20 8.93 0.01 -19.91
C GLU A 20 8.75 1.11 -20.97
N GLN A 21 7.51 1.49 -21.28
CA GLN A 21 7.23 2.61 -22.18
C GLN A 21 7.67 3.96 -21.58
N PRO A 22 7.88 5.00 -22.41
CA PRO A 22 8.06 6.38 -21.93
C PRO A 22 6.96 6.79 -20.94
N TYR A 23 7.28 7.68 -20.00
CA TYR A 23 6.42 8.03 -18.87
C TYR A 23 5.01 8.49 -19.29
N ASP A 24 4.90 9.20 -20.40
CA ASP A 24 3.64 9.70 -20.98
C ASP A 24 2.76 8.60 -21.59
N LYS A 25 3.30 7.39 -21.80
CA LYS A 25 2.62 6.25 -22.42
C LYS A 25 2.47 5.05 -21.49
N ALA A 26 3.37 4.89 -20.51
CA ALA A 26 3.30 3.80 -19.54
C ALA A 26 2.05 3.96 -18.65
N PRO A 27 1.30 2.87 -18.37
CA PRO A 27 0.13 2.97 -17.51
C PRO A 27 0.52 3.21 -16.05
N SER A 28 -0.30 3.99 -15.34
CA SER A 28 -0.20 4.17 -13.89
C SER A 28 -0.60 2.90 -13.14
N GLY A 29 0.02 2.66 -11.98
CA GLY A 29 -0.26 1.49 -11.14
C GLY A 29 0.99 0.65 -10.85
N LEU A 30 0.96 -0.05 -9.71
CA LEU A 30 2.03 -0.89 -9.20
C LEU A 30 1.47 -2.15 -8.52
N PRO A 31 2.23 -3.27 -8.52
CA PRO A 31 1.88 -4.45 -7.75
C PRO A 31 2.26 -4.33 -6.26
N GLU A 32 1.32 -3.93 -5.41
CA GLU A 32 1.64 -3.58 -4.00
C GLU A 32 1.07 -4.53 -2.91
N VAL A 33 0.23 -5.51 -3.26
CA VAL A 33 -0.44 -6.38 -2.26
C VAL A 33 0.54 -7.11 -1.33
N GLN A 34 1.67 -7.56 -1.87
CA GLN A 34 2.72 -8.26 -1.13
C GLN A 34 3.62 -7.32 -0.30
N VAL A 35 3.58 -6.02 -0.57
CA VAL A 35 4.49 -5.02 0.02
C VAL A 35 3.83 -4.26 1.17
N MET A 36 2.49 -4.12 1.17
CA MET A 36 1.75 -3.38 2.19
C MET A 36 2.08 -3.85 3.61
N LEU A 37 1.90 -5.15 3.90
CA LEU A 37 2.10 -5.67 5.25
C LEU A 37 3.53 -5.47 5.79
N PRO A 38 4.61 -5.85 5.08
CA PRO A 38 5.96 -5.61 5.58
C PRO A 38 6.28 -4.11 5.76
N MET A 39 5.77 -3.22 4.90
CA MET A 39 5.93 -1.77 5.08
C MET A 39 5.22 -1.25 6.33
N LEU A 40 3.98 -1.67 6.58
CA LEU A 40 3.23 -1.28 7.76
C LEU A 40 3.86 -1.85 9.03
N LEU A 41 4.34 -3.09 9.02
CA LEU A 41 5.09 -3.67 10.14
C LEU A 41 6.40 -2.93 10.43
N ASN A 42 7.10 -2.46 9.39
CA ASN A 42 8.27 -1.60 9.58
C ASN A 42 7.90 -0.24 10.21
N ALA A 43 6.78 0.37 9.80
CA ALA A 43 6.26 1.57 10.44
C ALA A 43 5.88 1.33 11.92
N VAL A 44 5.34 0.14 12.23
CA VAL A 44 5.08 -0.28 13.62
C VAL A 44 6.38 -0.42 14.40
N ASN A 45 7.39 -1.08 13.84
CA ASN A 45 8.71 -1.21 14.46
C ASN A 45 9.37 0.15 14.73
N ASN A 46 9.18 1.10 13.81
CA ASN A 46 9.68 2.47 13.94
C ASN A 46 8.82 3.37 14.85
N LYS A 47 7.78 2.83 15.48
CA LYS A 47 6.84 3.54 16.37
C LYS A 47 6.08 4.70 15.71
N SER A 48 6.05 4.76 14.38
CA SER A 48 5.27 5.75 13.62
C SER A 48 3.82 5.30 13.41
N LEU A 49 3.52 4.03 13.68
CA LEU A 49 2.19 3.43 13.67
C LEU A 49 2.08 2.45 14.85
N THR A 50 0.93 2.32 15.49
CA THR A 50 0.75 1.24 16.47
C THR A 50 0.24 -0.02 15.78
N LEU A 51 0.56 -1.21 16.32
CA LEU A 51 0.02 -2.46 15.78
C LEU A 51 -1.51 -2.46 15.79
N LYS A 52 -2.12 -1.88 16.85
CA LYS A 52 -3.56 -1.72 16.96
C LYS A 52 -4.12 -0.84 15.84
N ASP A 53 -3.50 0.32 15.58
CA ASP A 53 -3.93 1.22 14.50
C ASP A 53 -3.84 0.56 13.11
N MET A 54 -2.81 -0.26 12.89
CA MET A 54 -2.62 -1.04 11.66
C MET A 54 -3.76 -2.05 11.48
N VAL A 55 -4.07 -2.84 12.51
CA VAL A 55 -5.15 -3.86 12.46
C VAL A 55 -6.51 -3.19 12.28
N GLU A 56 -6.77 -2.10 13.00
CA GLU A 56 -8.03 -1.36 12.89
C GLU A 56 -8.31 -0.96 11.44
N ARG A 57 -7.31 -0.41 10.75
CA ARG A 57 -7.47 0.20 9.41
C ARG A 57 -7.31 -0.76 8.24
N CYS A 58 -6.74 -1.95 8.46
CA CYS A 58 -6.53 -2.94 7.41
C CYS A 58 -7.47 -4.15 7.51
N VAL A 59 -8.16 -4.32 8.65
CA VAL A 59 -8.94 -5.54 8.95
C VAL A 59 -10.31 -5.21 9.54
N ILE A 60 -10.39 -4.36 10.57
CA ILE A 60 -11.64 -4.12 11.31
C ILE A 60 -12.54 -3.09 10.61
N ASN A 61 -11.95 -2.02 10.07
CA ASN A 61 -12.61 -0.98 9.30
C ASN A 61 -11.98 -0.88 7.88
N PRO A 62 -12.10 -1.96 7.07
CA PRO A 62 -11.50 -2.02 5.74
C PRO A 62 -12.31 -1.26 4.67
#